data_AF-A0A925NMK4-F1
#
_entry.id   AF-A0A925NMK4-F1
#
_cell.length_a   1.000
_cell.length_b   1.000
_cell.length_c   1.000
_cell.angle_alpha   90.00
_cell.angle_beta   90.00
_cell.angle_gamma   90.00
#
_symmetry.space_group_name_H-M   'P 1'
#
loop_
_entity.id
_entity.type
_entity.pdbx_description
1 polymer ?
#
loop_
_entity_poly.entity_id
_entity_poly.type
_entity_poly.pdbx_seq_one_letter_code
_entity_poly.pdbx_strand_id
1 'polypeptide(L)'
;MLKTDASPGGLPLEVFDGFRAASIANRAQFYLDVASGPFFGFNRPGAQVSQGTIQSWWTQGMMSGHKNAYDCIKAFSETDFTEDLKKFDVPTLILHGDDDQIVPIAASAMLSSKLVPNAILKIYPGGSHSLGDTSKDQLNEDLLEFLKS
;
A
#
# COMPACT_ATOMS: atom_id res chain seq x y z
N MET A 1 10.70 0.50 2.02
CA MET A 1 10.11 1.50 1.09
C MET A 1 10.92 2.78 1.04
N LEU A 2 11.49 3.22 2.16
CA LEU A 2 12.41 4.33 2.20
C LEU A 2 13.63 4.12 1.29
N LYS A 3 14.04 5.18 0.61
CA LYS A 3 15.29 5.23 -0.14
C LYS A 3 16.47 5.20 0.82
N THR A 4 17.30 4.17 0.69
CA THR A 4 18.56 4.00 1.42
C THR A 4 19.62 3.46 0.47
N ASP A 5 20.87 3.34 0.92
CA ASP A 5 21.92 2.68 0.12
C ASP A 5 21.55 1.21 -0.19
N ALA A 6 20.86 0.55 0.74
CA ALA A 6 20.35 -0.82 0.58
C ALA A 6 19.08 -0.90 -0.29
N SER A 7 18.33 0.20 -0.42
CA SER A 7 17.10 0.30 -1.21
C SER A 7 17.11 1.56 -2.09
N PRO A 8 17.96 1.62 -3.13
CA PRO A 8 18.17 2.84 -3.90
C PRO A 8 16.96 3.27 -4.73
N GLY A 9 16.04 2.34 -5.01
CA GLY A 9 14.77 2.58 -5.72
C GLY A 9 13.60 2.98 -4.81
N GLY A 10 13.83 3.10 -3.49
CA GLY A 10 12.81 3.54 -2.54
C GLY A 10 12.39 5.01 -2.72
N LEU A 11 11.38 5.41 -1.94
CA LEU A 11 10.89 6.78 -1.89
C LEU A 11 11.76 7.65 -0.96
N PRO A 12 12.02 8.93 -1.30
CA PRO A 12 12.73 9.85 -0.43
C PRO A 12 12.05 10.00 0.95
N LEU A 13 12.83 10.26 2.00
CA LEU A 13 12.32 10.42 3.37
C LEU A 13 11.27 11.54 3.46
N GLU A 14 11.46 12.59 2.66
CA GLU A 14 10.63 13.78 2.58
C GLU A 14 9.18 13.45 2.22
N VAL A 15 8.93 12.35 1.49
CA VAL A 15 7.57 11.89 1.21
C VAL A 15 6.87 11.48 2.50
N PHE A 16 7.54 10.70 3.35
CA PHE A 16 6.99 10.21 4.61
C PHE A 16 6.95 11.31 5.69
N ASP A 17 7.92 12.23 5.69
CA ASP A 17 7.87 13.43 6.54
C ASP A 17 6.72 14.36 6.14
N GLY A 18 6.39 14.45 4.85
CA GLY A 18 5.19 15.14 4.37
C GLY A 18 3.90 14.55 4.97
N PHE A 19 3.79 13.23 5.05
CA PHE A 19 2.64 12.55 5.67
C PHE A 19 2.56 12.86 7.18
N ARG A 20 3.71 12.83 7.87
CA ARG A 20 3.79 13.21 9.29
C ARG A 20 3.34 14.64 9.51
N ALA A 21 3.85 15.57 8.71
CA ALA A 21 3.52 16.99 8.80
C ALA A 21 2.02 17.22 8.54
N ALA A 22 1.45 16.62 7.49
CA ALA A 22 0.03 16.73 7.17
C ALA A 22 -0.87 16.14 8.27
N SER A 23 -0.49 14.98 8.82
CA SER A 23 -1.22 14.34 9.93
C SER A 23 -1.23 15.21 11.19
N ILE A 24 -0.12 15.86 11.54
CA ILE A 24 -0.05 16.79 12.67
C ILE A 24 -0.83 18.08 12.40
N ALA A 25 -0.71 18.63 11.19
CA ALA A 25 -1.36 19.90 10.84
C ALA A 25 -2.89 19.77 10.82
N ASN A 26 -3.41 18.73 10.16
CA ASN A 26 -4.84 18.44 10.10
C ASN A 26 -5.08 16.98 9.70
N ARG A 27 -5.08 16.09 10.70
CA ARG A 27 -5.31 14.65 10.47
C ARG A 27 -6.61 14.36 9.72
N ALA A 28 -7.67 15.12 9.97
CA ALA A 28 -8.97 14.87 9.37
C ALA A 28 -8.94 15.15 7.86
N GLN A 29 -8.29 16.25 7.46
CA GLN A 29 -8.09 16.57 6.05
C GLN A 29 -7.11 15.60 5.39
N PHE A 30 -6.00 15.27 6.07
CA PHE A 30 -5.03 14.30 5.57
C PHE A 30 -5.69 12.95 5.20
N TYR A 31 -6.50 12.38 6.10
CA TYR A 31 -7.21 11.14 5.79
C TYR A 31 -8.22 11.33 4.64
N LEU A 32 -8.91 12.47 4.58
CA LEU A 32 -9.88 12.72 3.51
C LEU A 32 -9.19 12.82 2.14
N ASP A 33 -8.05 13.49 2.07
CA ASP A 33 -7.25 13.65 0.85
C ASP A 33 -6.67 12.33 0.36
N VAL A 34 -6.17 11.48 1.28
CA VAL A 34 -5.64 10.16 0.95
C VAL A 34 -6.75 9.28 0.35
N ALA A 35 -7.93 9.22 0.98
CA ALA A 35 -9.05 8.43 0.50
C ALA A 35 -9.66 8.98 -0.80
N SER A 36 -9.90 10.29 -0.88
CA SER A 36 -10.52 10.90 -2.07
C SER A 36 -9.58 10.99 -3.27
N GLY A 37 -8.28 10.78 -3.06
CA GLY A 37 -7.28 10.76 -4.12
C GLY A 37 -6.63 9.39 -4.31
N PRO A 38 -5.38 9.21 -3.87
CA PRO A 38 -4.51 8.13 -4.33
C PRO A 38 -4.86 6.73 -3.82
N PHE A 39 -5.49 6.59 -2.64
CA PHE A 39 -5.67 5.27 -2.01
C PHE A 39 -6.56 4.33 -2.83
N PHE A 40 -7.67 4.85 -3.35
CA PHE A 40 -8.57 4.10 -4.25
C PHE A 40 -8.35 4.41 -5.73
N GLY A 41 -7.40 5.30 -6.06
CA GLY A 41 -7.21 5.82 -7.41
C GLY A 41 -8.30 6.80 -7.87
N PHE A 42 -9.04 7.42 -6.95
CA PHE A 42 -10.11 8.38 -7.27
C PHE A 42 -9.62 9.70 -7.87
N ASN A 43 -8.31 9.98 -7.78
CA ASN A 43 -7.66 11.07 -8.51
C ASN A 43 -7.33 10.75 -9.99
N ARG A 44 -7.57 9.51 -10.46
CA ARG A 44 -7.30 9.13 -11.85
C ARG A 44 -8.41 9.58 -12.80
N PRO A 45 -8.09 9.94 -14.06
CA PRO A 45 -9.10 10.25 -15.06
C PRO A 45 -10.09 9.10 -15.25
N GLY A 46 -11.39 9.41 -15.26
CA GLY A 46 -12.45 8.41 -15.45
C GLY A 46 -12.76 7.56 -14.21
N ALA A 47 -12.14 7.83 -13.06
CA ALA A 47 -12.44 7.11 -11.83
C ALA A 47 -13.91 7.33 -11.39
N GLN A 48 -14.57 6.24 -11.01
CA GLN A 48 -15.91 6.29 -10.44
C GLN A 48 -15.81 6.52 -8.93
N VAL A 49 -15.86 7.78 -8.52
CA VAL A 49 -15.67 8.17 -7.11
C VAL A 49 -16.84 7.70 -6.25
N SER A 50 -16.55 6.95 -5.18
CA SER A 50 -17.55 6.51 -4.19
C SER A 50 -17.40 7.30 -2.89
N GLN A 51 -18.35 8.20 -2.62
CA GLN A 51 -18.37 8.96 -1.36
C GLN A 51 -18.56 8.05 -0.14
N GLY A 52 -19.36 6.98 -0.26
CA GLY A 52 -19.53 6.00 0.82
C GLY A 52 -18.23 5.30 1.19
N THR A 53 -17.43 4.92 0.18
CA THR A 53 -16.11 4.30 0.39
C THR A 53 -15.14 5.29 1.04
N ILE A 54 -15.08 6.53 0.55
CA ILE A 54 -14.24 7.58 1.13
C ILE A 54 -14.57 7.82 2.60
N GLN A 55 -15.86 8.02 2.92
CA GLN A 55 -16.29 8.34 4.28
C GLN A 55 -16.11 7.15 5.23
N SER A 56 -16.31 5.91 4.76
CA SER A 56 -16.04 4.70 5.54
C SER A 56 -14.56 4.60 5.91
N TRP A 57 -13.66 4.75 4.92
CA TRP A 57 -12.22 4.72 5.15
C TRP A 57 -11.75 5.86 6.07
N TRP A 58 -12.24 7.07 5.82
CA TRP A 58 -11.95 8.24 6.64
C TRP A 58 -12.37 8.03 8.09
N THR A 59 -13.56 7.48 8.32
CA THR A 59 -14.08 7.20 9.67
C THR A 59 -13.16 6.22 10.40
N GLN A 60 -12.72 5.14 9.74
CA GLN A 60 -11.76 4.18 10.32
C GLN A 60 -10.43 4.86 10.69
N GLY A 61 -9.88 5.70 9.79
CA GLY A 61 -8.69 6.49 10.07
C GLY A 61 -8.87 7.41 11.28
N MET A 62 -10.02 8.06 11.39
CA MET A 62 -10.34 8.95 12.50
C MET A 62 -10.62 8.24 13.83
N MET A 63 -11.03 6.98 13.80
CA MET A 63 -11.18 6.11 14.98
C MET A 63 -9.83 5.59 15.50
N SER A 64 -8.75 5.71 14.72
CA SER A 64 -7.41 5.29 15.15
C SER A 64 -6.81 6.23 16.21
N GLY A 65 -5.94 5.67 17.06
CA GLY A 65 -5.15 6.46 18.01
C GLY A 65 -4.17 7.38 17.29
N HIS A 66 -4.24 8.68 17.54
CA HIS A 66 -3.46 9.67 16.78
C HIS A 66 -1.95 9.42 16.81
N LYS A 67 -1.39 9.17 18.00
CA LYS A 67 0.03 8.87 18.17
C LYS A 67 0.41 7.58 17.44
N ASN A 68 -0.41 6.53 17.57
CA ASN A 68 -0.16 5.24 16.93
C ASN A 68 -0.13 5.37 15.41
N ALA A 69 -1.11 6.06 14.83
CA ALA A 69 -1.15 6.31 13.39
C ALA A 69 0.05 7.14 12.91
N TYR A 70 0.46 8.16 13.67
CA TYR A 70 1.64 8.97 13.38
C TYR A 70 2.93 8.12 13.40
N ASP A 71 3.16 7.36 14.47
CA ASP A 71 4.35 6.50 14.60
C ASP A 71 4.36 5.38 13.56
N CYS A 72 3.19 4.87 13.17
CA CYS A 72 3.06 3.87 12.11
C CYS A 72 3.63 4.35 10.78
N ILE A 73 3.64 5.67 10.50
CA ILE A 73 4.26 6.20 9.28
C ILE A 73 5.72 5.81 9.20
N LYS A 74 6.47 5.98 10.30
CA LYS A 74 7.85 5.50 10.40
C LYS A 74 7.92 3.98 10.31
N ALA A 75 7.08 3.29 11.08
CA ALA A 75 7.12 1.83 11.14
C ALA A 75 6.95 1.16 9.77
N PHE A 76 5.98 1.59 8.94
CA PHE A 76 5.78 0.97 7.63
C PHE A 76 6.82 1.42 6.59
N SER A 77 7.35 2.64 6.69
CA SER A 77 8.17 3.21 5.61
C SER A 77 9.66 2.90 5.76
N GLU A 78 10.16 2.95 7.00
CA GLU A 78 11.59 2.87 7.31
C GLU A 78 12.04 1.49 7.80
N THR A 79 11.11 0.62 8.19
CA THR A 79 11.48 -0.76 8.54
C THR A 79 11.93 -1.50 7.30
N ASP A 80 13.12 -2.10 7.38
CA ASP A 80 13.67 -2.93 6.32
C ASP A 80 13.35 -4.41 6.58
N PHE A 81 12.48 -4.98 5.75
CA PHE A 81 12.08 -6.38 5.81
C PHE A 81 12.92 -7.30 4.91
N THR A 82 14.01 -6.81 4.32
CA THR A 82 14.82 -7.57 3.34
C THR A 82 15.29 -8.92 3.88
N GLU A 83 15.84 -8.94 5.10
CA GLU A 83 16.31 -10.19 5.72
C GLU A 83 15.16 -11.08 6.18
N ASP A 84 13.98 -10.53 6.46
CA ASP A 84 12.81 -11.33 6.82
C ASP A 84 12.26 -12.06 5.61
N LEU A 85 12.13 -11.39 4.46
CA LEU A 85 11.65 -12.00 3.22
C LEU A 85 12.54 -13.16 2.75
N LYS A 86 13.86 -13.08 2.98
CA LYS A 86 14.80 -14.16 2.64
C LYS A 86 14.61 -15.43 3.50
N LYS A 87 13.97 -15.32 4.66
CA LYS A 87 13.71 -16.45 5.56
C LYS A 87 12.44 -17.23 5.18
N PHE A 88 11.64 -16.73 4.24
CA PHE A 88 10.40 -17.38 3.86
C PHE A 88 10.70 -18.75 3.22
N ASP A 89 10.15 -19.80 3.81
CA ASP A 89 10.29 -21.20 3.40
C ASP A 89 8.93 -21.86 3.06
N VAL A 90 7.89 -21.03 2.89
CA VAL A 90 6.51 -21.43 2.57
C VAL A 90 6.04 -20.82 1.25
N PRO A 91 5.07 -21.45 0.54
CA PRO A 91 4.44 -20.83 -0.62
C PRO A 91 3.98 -19.41 -0.32
N THR A 92 4.28 -18.48 -1.22
CA THR A 92 3.97 -17.06 -1.03
C THR A 92 3.37 -16.46 -2.28
N LEU A 93 2.19 -15.85 -2.13
CA LEU A 93 1.52 -15.07 -3.16
C LEU A 93 1.74 -13.57 -2.87
N ILE A 94 2.12 -12.83 -3.90
CA ILE A 94 2.27 -11.37 -3.88
C ILE A 94 1.31 -10.82 -4.94
N LEU A 95 0.37 -9.98 -4.50
CA LEU A 95 -0.63 -9.32 -5.35
C LEU A 95 -0.40 -7.81 -5.28
N HIS A 96 -0.29 -7.14 -6.42
CA HIS A 96 -0.04 -5.68 -6.44
C HIS A 96 -0.62 -5.02 -7.68
N GLY A 97 -1.23 -3.85 -7.52
CA GLY A 97 -1.60 -2.97 -8.64
C GLY A 97 -0.39 -2.23 -9.21
N ASP A 98 -0.24 -2.17 -10.53
CA ASP A 98 0.86 -1.40 -11.13
C ASP A 98 0.65 0.12 -11.12
N ASP A 99 -0.56 0.58 -10.75
CA ASP A 99 -0.91 1.98 -10.55
C ASP A 99 -1.10 2.35 -9.06
N ASP A 100 -0.50 1.58 -8.15
CA ASP A 100 -0.47 1.90 -6.73
C ASP A 100 0.35 3.16 -6.47
N GLN A 101 -0.36 4.24 -6.13
CA GLN A 101 0.21 5.57 -5.84
C GLN A 101 0.69 5.73 -4.39
N ILE A 102 0.40 4.77 -3.50
CA ILE A 102 0.80 4.81 -2.09
C ILE A 102 2.08 4.01 -1.88
N VAL A 103 2.13 2.79 -2.44
CA VAL A 103 3.26 1.87 -2.35
C VAL A 103 3.72 1.52 -3.76
N PRO A 104 4.74 2.22 -4.31
CA PRO A 104 5.20 1.98 -5.66
C PRO A 104 5.64 0.53 -5.88
N ILE A 105 5.08 -0.12 -6.90
CA ILE A 105 5.28 -1.55 -7.17
C ILE A 105 6.76 -1.92 -7.37
N ALA A 106 7.53 -1.04 -8.02
CA ALA A 106 8.95 -1.25 -8.30
C ALA A 106 9.82 -1.27 -7.02
N ALA A 107 9.39 -0.58 -5.96
CA ALA A 107 10.08 -0.53 -4.67
C ALA A 107 9.46 -1.49 -3.63
N SER A 108 8.52 -2.33 -4.04
CA SER A 108 7.77 -3.25 -3.18
C SER A 108 7.64 -4.62 -3.82
N ALA A 109 6.50 -5.00 -4.41
CA ALA A 109 6.22 -6.34 -4.89
C ALA A 109 7.25 -6.89 -5.90
N MET A 110 7.79 -6.05 -6.79
CA MET A 110 8.84 -6.48 -7.73
C MET A 110 10.17 -6.83 -7.04
N LEU A 111 10.46 -6.22 -5.90
CA LEU A 111 11.63 -6.57 -5.08
C LEU A 111 11.32 -7.78 -4.20
N SER A 112 10.17 -7.77 -3.53
CA SER A 112 9.76 -8.87 -2.66
C SER A 112 9.71 -10.21 -3.40
N SER A 113 9.18 -10.24 -4.63
CA SER A 113 9.14 -11.45 -5.47
C SER A 113 10.50 -12.00 -5.87
N LYS A 114 11.56 -11.17 -5.86
CA LYS A 114 12.93 -11.62 -6.11
C LYS A 114 13.63 -12.09 -4.85
N LEU A 115 13.19 -11.64 -3.68
CA LEU A 115 13.77 -11.98 -2.38
C LEU A 115 13.15 -13.26 -1.80
N VAL A 116 11.84 -13.44 -1.98
CA VAL A 116 11.11 -14.61 -1.50
C VAL A 116 11.26 -15.77 -2.49
N PRO A 117 11.86 -16.90 -2.09
CA PRO A 117 12.00 -18.06 -2.96
C PRO A 117 10.65 -18.58 -3.47
N ASN A 118 10.55 -18.83 -4.77
CA ASN A 118 9.34 -19.38 -5.43
C ASN A 118 8.06 -18.56 -5.23
N ALA A 119 8.17 -17.25 -4.96
CA ALA A 119 7.00 -16.38 -4.86
C ALA A 119 6.23 -16.32 -6.18
N ILE A 120 4.90 -16.36 -6.09
CA ILE A 120 4.00 -16.07 -7.20
C ILE A 120 3.68 -14.58 -7.13
N LEU A 121 4.06 -13.81 -8.16
CA LEU A 121 3.68 -12.41 -8.31
C LEU A 121 2.56 -12.29 -9.34
N LYS A 122 1.39 -11.78 -8.94
CA LYS A 122 0.35 -11.33 -9.87
C LYS A 122 0.23 -9.81 -9.82
N ILE A 123 0.35 -9.19 -10.99
CA ILE A 123 0.25 -7.73 -11.16
C ILE A 123 -1.13 -7.40 -11.74
N TYR A 124 -1.81 -6.43 -11.14
CA TYR A 124 -3.14 -5.97 -11.55
C TYR A 124 -2.96 -4.71 -12.42
N PRO A 125 -3.15 -4.79 -13.75
CA PRO A 125 -2.96 -3.65 -14.62
C PRO A 125 -3.95 -2.52 -14.33
N GLY A 126 -3.46 -1.31 -14.10
CA GLY A 126 -4.23 -0.15 -13.62
C GLY A 126 -4.74 -0.28 -12.18
N GLY A 127 -4.31 -1.31 -11.44
CA GLY A 127 -4.78 -1.55 -10.07
C GLY A 127 -4.29 -0.48 -9.09
N SER A 128 -5.18 0.01 -8.23
CA SER A 128 -4.86 0.97 -7.17
C SER A 128 -4.22 0.28 -5.95
N HIS A 129 -3.96 1.06 -4.89
CA HIS A 129 -3.51 0.50 -3.61
C HIS A 129 -4.57 -0.41 -2.97
N SER A 130 -5.85 -0.04 -3.04
CA SER A 130 -6.94 -0.79 -2.39
C SER A 130 -7.58 -1.83 -3.31
N LEU A 131 -6.81 -2.83 -3.75
CA LEU A 131 -7.32 -3.92 -4.61
C LEU A 131 -8.55 -4.64 -4.03
N GLY A 132 -8.66 -4.72 -2.70
CA GLY A 132 -9.82 -5.33 -2.02
C GLY A 132 -11.14 -4.58 -2.22
N ASP A 133 -11.06 -3.29 -2.55
CA ASP A 133 -12.22 -2.46 -2.88
C ASP A 133 -12.39 -2.35 -4.40
N THR A 134 -11.31 -2.09 -5.13
CA THR A 134 -11.37 -1.74 -6.56
C THR A 134 -11.32 -2.94 -7.50
N SER A 135 -10.83 -4.09 -7.04
CA SER A 135 -10.61 -5.30 -7.84
C SER A 135 -11.05 -6.56 -7.09
N LYS A 136 -12.07 -6.43 -6.23
CA LYS A 136 -12.51 -7.42 -5.24
C LYS A 136 -12.72 -8.82 -5.80
N ASP A 137 -13.42 -8.94 -6.92
CA ASP A 137 -13.77 -10.25 -7.48
C ASP A 137 -12.51 -10.98 -7.97
N GLN A 138 -11.65 -10.29 -8.71
CA GLN A 138 -10.36 -10.82 -9.17
C GLN A 138 -9.44 -11.15 -7.98
N LEU A 139 -9.38 -10.26 -6.98
CA LEU A 139 -8.60 -10.49 -5.75
C LEU A 139 -9.05 -11.75 -5.02
N ASN A 140 -10.36 -11.91 -4.84
CA ASN A 140 -10.92 -13.08 -4.16
C ASN A 140 -10.67 -14.38 -4.95
N GLU A 141 -10.75 -14.33 -6.28
CA GLU A 141 -10.45 -15.47 -7.15
C GLU A 141 -8.97 -15.88 -7.03
N ASP A 142 -8.05 -14.93 -7.14
CA ASP A 142 -6.61 -15.19 -7.04
C ASP A 142 -6.22 -15.75 -5.66
N LEU A 143 -6.78 -15.19 -4.58
CA LEU A 143 -6.58 -15.69 -3.23
C LEU A 143 -7.11 -17.12 -3.07
N LEU A 144 -8.31 -17.39 -3.59
CA LEU A 144 -8.93 -18.71 -3.49
C LEU A 144 -8.18 -19.77 -4.33
N GLU A 145 -7.66 -19.39 -5.50
CA GLU A 145 -6.83 -20.25 -6.34
C GLU A 145 -5.56 -20.65 -5.59
N PHE A 146 -4.84 -19.68 -5.01
CA PHE A 146 -3.61 -19.93 -4.26
C PHE A 146 -3.85 -20.78 -3.00
N LEU A 147 -4.96 -20.57 -2.28
CA LEU A 147 -5.31 -21.39 -1.12
C LEU A 147 -5.58 -22.87 -1.47
N LYS A 148 -5.87 -23.18 -2.75
CA LYS A 148 -6.15 -24.54 -3.22
C LYS A 148 -4.94 -25.24 -3.84
N SER A 149 -3.82 -24.53 -4.05
CA SER A 149 -2.61 -25.06 -4.71
C SER A 149 -1.71 -25.88 -3.80
#